data_AF-A0A914JQA2-F1
#
_entry.id   AF-A0A914JQA2-F1
#
_cell.length_a   1.000
_cell.length_b   1.000
_cell.length_c   1.000
_cell.angle_alpha   90.00
_cell.angle_beta   90.00
_cell.angle_gamma   90.00
#
_symmetry.space_group_name_H-M   'P 1'
#
loop_
_entity.id
_entity.type
_entity.pdbx_description
1 polymer ?
#
loop_
_entity_poly.entity_id
_entity_poly.type
_entity_poly.pdbx_seq_one_letter_code
_entity_poly.pdbx_strand_id
1 'polypeptide(L)'
;MFQSLALNAEVSTIRQKIKRNSGVTGIYQLQFWKDALNTLFGSEKGPIPRQPVVTALHAFGDRNDLELFQRLVESRQETLGDRPFETVKKLEENGRNVHGTLIQLVGSALGDGQNSEFVAASEFMGSAVGVITLVRATIPLLREGILLLPTDLMTIHGLNGDKIFNNKNPEAFKDL
;
A
#
# COMPACT_ATOMS: atom_id res chain seq x y z
N MET A 1 -4.90 -17.42 4.27
CA MET A 1 -5.85 -16.34 3.89
C MET A 1 -5.97 -15.25 4.95
N PHE A 2 -6.52 -15.54 6.15
CA PHE A 2 -6.80 -14.52 7.17
C PHE A 2 -5.55 -13.79 7.70
N GLN A 3 -4.42 -14.48 7.78
CA GLN A 3 -3.13 -13.91 8.19
C GLN A 3 -2.67 -12.78 7.23
N SER A 4 -2.85 -12.96 5.93
CA SER A 4 -2.47 -11.98 4.91
C SER A 4 -3.36 -10.73 4.98
N LEU A 5 -4.66 -10.93 5.21
CA LEU A 5 -5.62 -9.84 5.43
C LEU A 5 -5.33 -9.07 6.72
N ALA A 6 -4.98 -9.78 7.80
CA ALA A 6 -4.63 -9.18 9.08
C ALA A 6 -3.35 -8.33 8.99
N LEU A 7 -2.32 -8.83 8.28
CA LEU A 7 -1.11 -8.05 7.99
C LEU A 7 -1.45 -6.78 7.19
N ASN A 8 -2.22 -6.91 6.10
CA ASN A 8 -2.63 -5.75 5.31
C ASN A 8 -3.38 -4.71 6.17
N ALA A 9 -4.27 -5.16 7.06
CA ALA A 9 -5.00 -4.26 7.96
C ALA A 9 -4.03 -3.51 8.89
N GLU A 10 -3.12 -4.22 9.57
CA GLU A 10 -2.15 -3.62 10.47
C GLU A 10 -1.26 -2.59 9.75
N VAL A 11 -0.68 -2.97 8.61
CA VAL A 11 0.20 -2.10 7.83
C VAL A 11 -0.55 -0.88 7.29
N SER A 12 -1.82 -1.04 6.88
CA SER A 12 -2.64 0.08 6.40
C SER A 12 -2.94 1.12 7.50
N THR A 13 -2.99 0.71 8.76
CA THR A 13 -3.23 1.64 9.88
C THR A 13 -2.00 2.49 10.25
N ILE A 14 -0.80 2.09 9.83
CA ILE A 14 0.47 2.77 10.18
C ILE A 14 0.40 4.25 9.79
N ARG A 15 -0.10 4.55 8.58
CA ARG A 15 -0.26 5.94 8.10
C ARG A 15 -1.07 6.81 9.06
N GLN A 16 -2.20 6.30 9.54
CA GLN A 16 -3.07 7.04 10.47
C GLN A 16 -2.45 7.20 11.85
N LYS A 17 -1.69 6.21 12.31
CA LYS A 17 -0.96 6.25 13.59
C LYS A 17 0.15 7.32 13.57
N ILE A 18 0.84 7.48 12.43
CA ILE A 18 1.92 8.48 12.25
C ILE A 18 1.41 9.91 12.37
N LYS A 19 0.22 10.20 11.85
CA LYS A 19 -0.38 11.54 11.93
C LYS A 19 -0.67 12.02 13.36
N ARG A 20 -0.84 11.10 14.31
CA ARG A 20 -1.27 11.45 15.67
C ARG A 20 -0.15 11.63 16.67
N ASN A 21 1.07 11.14 16.44
CA ASN A 21 2.21 11.30 17.35
C ASN A 21 3.57 11.09 16.64
N SER A 22 4.45 12.09 16.74
CA SER A 22 5.93 11.98 16.63
C SER A 22 6.51 11.26 15.41
N GLY A 23 7.05 12.03 14.45
CA GLY A 23 7.64 11.60 13.17
C GLY A 23 8.78 10.56 13.18
N VAL A 24 9.10 9.94 14.32
CA VAL A 24 10.08 8.84 14.44
C VAL A 24 9.37 7.47 14.62
N THR A 25 8.16 7.44 15.21
CA THR A 25 7.47 6.19 15.56
C THR A 25 6.99 5.39 14.34
N GLY A 26 6.66 6.07 13.24
CA GLY A 26 6.21 5.43 11.99
C GLY A 26 7.26 4.59 11.29
N ILE A 27 8.49 5.12 11.26
CA ILE A 27 9.64 4.47 10.63
C ILE A 27 9.98 3.19 11.40
N TYR A 28 9.95 3.23 12.74
CA TYR A 28 10.16 2.04 13.56
C TYR A 28 9.08 0.96 13.38
N GLN A 29 7.83 1.33 13.14
CA GLN A 29 6.77 0.35 12.90
C GLN A 29 6.93 -0.38 11.57
N LEU A 30 7.37 0.31 10.51
CA LEU A 30 7.67 -0.35 9.25
C LEU A 30 8.90 -1.22 9.33
N GLN A 31 9.97 -0.71 9.96
CA GLN A 31 11.18 -1.50 10.16
C GLN A 31 10.88 -2.76 10.96
N PHE A 32 10.05 -2.65 12.01
CA PHE A 32 9.55 -3.80 12.75
C PHE A 32 8.91 -4.87 11.84
N TRP A 33 8.05 -4.47 10.88
CA TRP A 33 7.42 -5.44 9.98
C TRP A 33 8.41 -6.10 9.03
N LYS A 34 9.39 -5.34 8.52
CA LYS A 34 10.47 -5.91 7.68
C LYS A 34 11.29 -6.93 8.46
N ASP A 35 11.77 -6.55 9.64
CA ASP A 35 12.59 -7.41 10.50
C ASP A 35 11.81 -8.65 10.97
N ALA A 36 10.53 -8.47 11.31
CA ALA A 36 9.64 -9.56 11.70
C ALA A 36 9.44 -10.58 10.58
N LEU A 37 9.21 -10.13 9.34
CA LEU A 37 9.06 -11.01 8.18
C LEU A 37 10.38 -11.75 7.88
N ASN A 38 11.52 -11.04 7.91
CA ASN A 38 12.83 -11.66 7.69
C ASN A 38 13.16 -12.72 8.73
N THR A 39 12.88 -12.45 10.00
CA THR A 39 13.08 -13.41 11.11
C THR A 39 12.13 -14.60 10.97
N LEU A 40 10.87 -14.36 10.62
CA LEU A 40 9.83 -15.38 10.51
C LEU A 40 10.14 -16.42 9.44
N PHE A 41 10.55 -15.96 8.26
CA PHE A 41 10.79 -16.81 7.11
C PHE A 41 12.24 -17.33 7.03
N GLY A 42 13.07 -16.98 8.02
CA GLY A 42 14.40 -17.54 8.24
C GLY A 42 15.52 -16.83 7.48
N SER A 43 15.28 -15.64 6.94
CA SER A 43 16.30 -14.79 6.31
C SER A 43 17.22 -14.14 7.35
N GLU A 44 16.74 -13.94 8.58
CA GLU A 44 17.51 -13.41 9.71
C GLU A 44 17.38 -14.32 10.94
N LYS A 45 18.41 -14.32 11.81
CA LYS A 45 18.40 -15.09 13.06
C LYS A 45 17.90 -14.22 14.21
N GLY A 46 16.84 -14.64 14.90
CA GLY A 46 16.32 -13.93 16.06
C GLY A 46 15.08 -14.59 16.67
N PRO A 47 14.63 -14.12 17.85
CA PRO A 47 13.37 -14.57 18.42
C PRO A 47 12.19 -13.99 17.62
N ILE A 48 11.21 -14.83 17.28
CA ILE A 48 9.99 -14.38 16.61
C ILE A 48 9.24 -13.40 17.54
N PRO A 49 8.93 -12.17 17.08
CA PRO A 49 8.20 -11.19 17.89
C PRO A 49 6.85 -11.72 18.38
N ARG A 50 6.48 -11.41 19.63
CA ARG A 50 5.18 -11.76 20.22
C ARG A 50 4.05 -10.85 19.74
N GLN A 51 3.86 -10.79 18.42
CA GLN A 51 2.79 -10.04 17.78
C GLN A 51 1.78 -11.04 17.17
N PRO A 52 0.45 -10.87 17.36
CA PRO A 52 -0.54 -11.88 16.97
C PRO A 52 -0.55 -12.22 15.48
N VAL A 53 -0.37 -11.24 14.60
CA VAL A 53 -0.30 -11.43 13.15
C VAL A 53 0.99 -12.15 12.75
N VAL A 54 2.14 -11.81 13.34
CA VAL A 54 3.41 -12.54 13.14
C VAL A 54 3.26 -13.99 13.60
N THR A 55 2.56 -14.23 14.70
CA THR A 55 2.26 -15.58 15.19
C THR A 55 1.36 -16.35 14.22
N ALA A 56 0.33 -15.70 13.66
CA ALA A 56 -0.53 -16.30 12.64
C ALA A 56 0.21 -16.56 11.32
N LEU A 57 1.10 -15.65 10.91
CA LEU A 57 1.97 -15.84 9.75
C LEU A 57 2.96 -16.99 9.98
N HIS A 58 3.46 -17.18 11.20
CA HIS A 58 4.30 -18.34 11.53
C HIS A 58 3.55 -19.66 11.36
N ALA A 59 2.29 -19.69 11.81
CA ALA A 59 1.49 -20.91 11.80
C ALA A 59 0.93 -21.26 10.42
N PHE A 60 0.64 -20.26 9.58
CA PHE A 60 -0.14 -20.44 8.34
C PHE A 60 0.45 -19.76 7.10
N GLY A 61 1.59 -19.07 7.22
CA GLY A 61 2.27 -18.45 6.09
C GLY A 61 3.11 -19.45 5.29
N ASP A 62 3.05 -19.36 3.97
CA ASP A 62 3.99 -20.08 3.10
C ASP A 62 5.29 -19.27 2.98
N ARG A 63 6.43 -19.95 3.04
CA ARG A 63 7.74 -19.32 2.83
C ARG A 63 7.91 -18.79 1.41
N ASN A 64 7.24 -19.39 0.44
CA ASN A 64 7.24 -18.94 -0.95
C ASN A 64 6.61 -17.55 -1.11
N ASP A 65 5.78 -17.13 -0.16
CA ASP A 65 5.08 -15.84 -0.18
C ASP A 65 5.88 -14.69 0.47
N LEU A 66 7.11 -14.93 0.97
CA LEU A 66 7.92 -13.91 1.65
C LEU A 66 8.08 -12.64 0.80
N GLU A 67 8.42 -12.80 -0.49
CA GLU A 67 8.62 -11.66 -1.38
C GLU A 67 7.33 -10.84 -1.55
N LEU A 68 6.17 -11.51 -1.61
CA LEU A 68 4.87 -10.86 -1.68
C LEU A 68 4.56 -10.10 -0.37
N PHE A 69 4.84 -10.69 0.79
CA PHE A 69 4.66 -9.99 2.06
C PHE A 69 5.56 -8.76 2.20
N GLN A 70 6.82 -8.86 1.80
CA GLN A 70 7.76 -7.72 1.80
C GLN A 70 7.29 -6.63 0.84
N ARG A 71 6.95 -6.98 -0.40
CA ARG A 71 6.45 -6.06 -1.42
C ARG A 71 5.22 -5.28 -0.95
N LEU A 72 4.29 -5.95 -0.26
CA LEU A 72 3.10 -5.31 0.32
C LEU A 72 3.47 -4.26 1.38
N VAL A 73 4.40 -4.58 2.29
CA VAL A 73 4.87 -3.66 3.35
C VAL A 73 5.58 -2.45 2.74
N GLU A 74 6.45 -2.68 1.76
CA GLU A 74 7.25 -1.64 1.11
C GLU A 74 6.40 -0.68 0.29
N SER A 75 5.41 -1.19 -0.45
CA SER A 75 4.54 -0.36 -1.28
C SER A 75 3.63 0.53 -0.45
N ARG A 76 3.25 0.07 0.75
CA ARG A 76 2.53 0.90 1.73
C ARG A 76 3.43 2.00 2.30
N GLN A 77 4.72 1.72 2.49
CA GLN A 77 5.71 2.69 2.95
C GLN A 77 5.87 3.87 1.97
N GLU A 78 5.83 3.62 0.65
CA GLU A 78 5.96 4.69 -0.37
C GLU A 78 4.94 5.82 -0.16
N THR A 79 3.73 5.50 0.32
CA THR A 79 2.63 6.46 0.49
C THR A 79 2.63 7.21 1.82
N LEU A 80 3.51 6.85 2.77
CA LEU A 80 3.53 7.46 4.11
C LEU A 80 4.00 8.92 4.12
N GLY A 81 4.78 9.32 3.12
CA GLY A 81 5.27 10.70 3.01
C GLY A 81 4.19 11.70 2.60
N ASP A 82 2.96 11.24 2.33
CA ASP A 82 1.84 12.05 1.84
C ASP A 82 2.22 12.90 0.60
N ARG A 83 3.14 12.37 -0.23
CA ARG A 83 3.62 13.01 -1.45
C ARG A 83 2.73 12.62 -2.64
N PRO A 84 2.43 13.54 -3.56
CA PRO A 84 1.80 13.22 -4.83
C PRO A 84 2.52 12.10 -5.56
N PHE A 85 1.77 11.25 -6.28
CA PHE A 85 2.40 10.36 -7.26
C PHE A 85 3.04 11.21 -8.36
N GLU A 86 4.20 10.78 -8.84
CA GLU A 86 4.88 11.47 -9.94
C GLU A 86 4.08 11.31 -11.24
N THR A 87 3.60 10.09 -11.48
CA THR A 87 2.86 9.72 -12.69
C THR A 87 1.66 8.82 -12.43
N VAL A 88 0.69 8.79 -13.36
CA VAL A 88 -0.42 7.83 -13.35
C VAL A 88 0.11 6.40 -13.33
N LYS A 89 1.18 6.12 -14.08
CA LYS A 89 1.83 4.81 -14.10
C LYS A 89 2.35 4.40 -12.71
N LYS A 90 2.95 5.33 -11.95
CA LYS A 90 3.44 5.04 -10.59
C LYS A 90 2.30 4.76 -9.62
N LEU A 91 1.14 5.42 -9.80
CA LEU A 91 -0.09 5.08 -9.08
C LEU A 91 -0.57 3.66 -9.40
N GLU A 92 -0.60 3.28 -10.68
CA GLU A 92 -1.00 1.92 -11.10
C GLU A 92 -0.04 0.85 -10.56
N GLU A 93 1.26 1.12 -10.57
CA GLU A 93 2.30 0.26 -9.98
C GLU A 93 2.12 0.11 -8.48
N ASN A 94 1.81 1.20 -7.76
CA ASN A 94 1.53 1.12 -6.33
C ASN A 94 0.26 0.29 -6.05
N GLY A 95 -0.80 0.51 -6.84
CA GLY A 95 -2.02 -0.31 -6.78
C GLY A 95 -1.75 -1.80 -7.01
N ARG A 96 -0.92 -2.13 -8.01
CA ARG A 96 -0.46 -3.51 -8.29
C ARG A 96 0.24 -4.12 -7.09
N ASN A 97 1.21 -3.41 -6.52
CA ASN A 97 2.05 -3.94 -5.45
C ASN A 97 1.36 -3.97 -4.07
N VAL A 98 0.27 -3.22 -3.90
CA VAL A 98 -0.54 -3.25 -2.69
C VAL A 98 -1.72 -4.22 -2.85
N HIS A 99 -2.63 -3.93 -3.77
CA HIS A 99 -3.87 -4.67 -3.92
C HIS A 99 -3.66 -5.98 -4.70
N GLY A 100 -2.86 -5.95 -5.76
CA GLY A 100 -2.57 -7.14 -6.56
C GLY A 100 -1.79 -8.18 -5.76
N THR A 101 -0.74 -7.75 -5.05
CA THR A 101 0.01 -8.61 -4.13
C THR A 101 -0.87 -9.20 -3.02
N LEU A 102 -1.82 -8.44 -2.46
CA LEU A 102 -2.76 -8.99 -1.49
C LEU A 102 -3.67 -10.07 -2.11
N ILE A 103 -4.17 -9.85 -3.33
CA ILE A 103 -4.97 -10.85 -4.05
C ILE A 103 -4.14 -12.11 -4.30
N GLN A 104 -2.88 -11.97 -4.70
CA GLN A 104 -1.95 -13.09 -4.90
C GLN A 104 -1.71 -13.87 -3.61
N LEU A 105 -1.47 -13.18 -2.48
CA LEU A 105 -1.32 -13.81 -1.16
C LEU A 105 -2.58 -14.57 -0.72
N VAL A 106 -3.76 -14.06 -1.06
CA VAL A 106 -5.02 -14.77 -0.79
C VAL A 106 -5.17 -15.98 -1.70
N GLY A 107 -4.90 -15.84 -3.00
CA GLY A 107 -4.97 -16.95 -3.96
C GLY A 107 -3.95 -18.05 -3.68
N SER A 108 -2.72 -17.69 -3.28
CA SER A 108 -1.68 -18.63 -2.82
C SER A 108 -2.20 -19.51 -1.69
N ALA A 109 -2.84 -18.89 -0.69
CA ALA A 109 -3.45 -19.62 0.42
C ALA A 109 -4.66 -20.49 0.04
N LEU A 110 -5.23 -20.31 -1.17
CA LEU A 110 -6.31 -21.13 -1.73
C LEU A 110 -5.79 -22.20 -2.71
N GLY A 111 -4.50 -22.20 -3.04
CA GLY A 111 -3.87 -23.16 -3.95
C GLY A 111 -3.58 -22.62 -5.36
N ASP A 112 -3.92 -21.36 -5.67
CA ASP A 112 -3.76 -20.75 -6.99
C ASP A 112 -2.47 -19.94 -7.17
N GLY A 113 -1.56 -19.97 -6.19
CA GLY A 113 -0.39 -19.07 -6.13
C GLY A 113 0.60 -19.19 -7.29
N GLN A 114 0.58 -20.29 -8.05
CA GLN A 114 1.50 -20.55 -9.17
C GLN A 114 0.85 -20.41 -10.55
N ASN A 115 -0.44 -20.05 -10.61
CA ASN A 115 -1.13 -19.86 -11.88
C ASN A 115 -0.77 -18.48 -12.47
N SER A 116 -0.07 -18.48 -13.61
CA SER A 116 0.39 -17.25 -14.26
C SER A 116 -0.75 -16.34 -14.75
N GLU A 117 -1.87 -16.92 -15.20
CA GLU A 117 -3.06 -16.17 -15.60
C GLU A 117 -3.70 -15.49 -14.39
N PHE A 118 -3.75 -16.18 -13.26
CA PHE A 118 -4.23 -15.62 -12.00
C PHE A 118 -3.34 -14.48 -11.50
N VAL A 119 -2.01 -14.64 -11.57
CA VAL A 119 -1.05 -13.60 -11.21
C VAL A 119 -1.26 -12.35 -12.07
N ALA A 120 -1.33 -12.51 -13.40
CA ALA A 120 -1.55 -11.40 -14.31
C ALA A 120 -2.90 -10.69 -14.06
N ALA A 121 -3.98 -11.46 -13.87
CA ALA A 121 -5.29 -10.90 -13.56
C ALA A 121 -5.27 -10.11 -12.23
N SER A 122 -4.60 -10.65 -11.21
CA SER A 122 -4.44 -10.00 -9.90
C SER A 122 -3.70 -8.67 -10.02
N GLU A 123 -2.70 -8.56 -10.89
CA GLU A 123 -1.96 -7.33 -11.12
C GLU A 123 -2.82 -6.24 -11.77
N PHE A 124 -3.56 -6.57 -12.83
CA PHE A 124 -4.49 -5.63 -13.48
C PHE A 124 -5.59 -5.18 -12.53
N MET A 125 -6.20 -6.12 -11.80
CA MET A 125 -7.19 -5.80 -10.78
C MET A 125 -6.61 -4.89 -9.70
N GLY A 126 -5.38 -5.18 -9.25
CA GLY A 126 -4.68 -4.37 -8.26
C GLY A 126 -4.47 -2.93 -8.70
N SER A 127 -3.99 -2.71 -9.94
CA SER A 127 -3.85 -1.36 -10.50
C SER A 127 -5.18 -0.62 -10.57
N ALA A 128 -6.24 -1.26 -11.07
CA ALA A 128 -7.57 -0.65 -11.17
C ALA A 128 -8.14 -0.27 -9.80
N VAL A 129 -8.01 -1.16 -8.80
CA VAL A 129 -8.44 -0.89 -7.42
C VAL A 129 -7.64 0.26 -6.81
N GLY A 130 -6.35 0.36 -7.11
CA GLY A 130 -5.49 1.48 -6.67
C GLY A 130 -6.01 2.83 -7.18
N VAL A 131 -6.30 2.93 -8.48
CA VAL A 131 -6.87 4.14 -9.09
C VAL A 131 -8.21 4.50 -8.48
N ILE A 132 -9.14 3.54 -8.41
CA ILE A 132 -10.48 3.75 -7.82
C ILE A 132 -10.37 4.23 -6.36
N THR A 133 -9.45 3.61 -5.60
CA THR A 133 -9.22 3.97 -4.20
C THR A 133 -8.71 5.39 -4.07
N LEU A 134 -7.77 5.80 -4.91
CA LEU A 134 -7.27 7.19 -4.91
C LEU A 134 -8.40 8.17 -5.24
N VAL A 135 -9.13 7.97 -6.34
CA VAL A 135 -10.23 8.85 -6.77
C VAL A 135 -11.25 9.05 -5.65
N ARG A 136 -11.68 7.96 -5.02
CA ARG A 136 -12.59 8.00 -3.87
C ARG A 136 -11.99 8.69 -2.65
N ALA A 137 -10.69 8.54 -2.43
CA ALA A 137 -9.98 9.11 -1.30
C ALA A 137 -9.56 10.57 -1.52
N THR A 138 -9.59 11.10 -2.75
CA THR A 138 -9.13 12.46 -3.08
C THR A 138 -9.79 13.52 -2.20
N ILE A 139 -11.12 13.57 -2.16
CA ILE A 139 -11.85 14.58 -1.38
C ILE A 139 -11.55 14.51 0.13
N PRO A 140 -11.64 13.35 0.82
CA PRO A 140 -11.31 13.28 2.23
C PRO A 140 -9.84 13.59 2.52
N LEU A 141 -8.90 13.18 1.65
CA LEU A 141 -7.48 13.48 1.82
C LEU A 141 -7.18 14.97 1.66
N LEU A 142 -7.81 15.65 0.69
CA LEU A 142 -7.66 17.09 0.51
C LEU A 142 -8.13 17.88 1.74
N ARG A 143 -9.21 17.43 2.41
CA ARG A 143 -9.68 18.02 3.68
C ARG A 143 -8.68 17.88 4.82
N GLU A 144 -7.82 16.86 4.75
CA GLU A 144 -6.72 16.64 5.69
C GLU A 144 -5.41 17.32 5.24
N GLY A 145 -5.44 18.14 4.19
CA GLY A 145 -4.28 18.86 3.65
C GLY A 145 -3.35 17.98 2.82
N ILE A 146 -3.84 16.86 2.28
CA ILE A 146 -3.01 15.86 1.60
C ILE A 146 -3.44 15.71 0.16
N LEU A 147 -2.45 15.79 -0.72
CA LEU A 147 -2.61 15.66 -2.16
C LEU A 147 -1.78 14.48 -2.65
N LEU A 148 -2.46 13.42 -3.07
CA LEU A 148 -1.83 12.23 -3.63
C LEU A 148 -2.03 12.12 -5.15
N LEU A 149 -2.74 13.05 -5.80
CA LEU A 149 -3.02 12.98 -7.23
C LEU A 149 -1.73 12.96 -8.08
N PRO A 150 -1.70 12.24 -9.21
CA PRO A 150 -0.56 12.23 -10.11
C PRO A 150 -0.19 13.62 -10.63
N THR A 151 1.09 13.96 -10.56
CA THR A 151 1.60 15.30 -10.90
C THR A 151 1.58 15.56 -12.40
N ASP A 152 1.87 14.56 -13.21
CA ASP A 152 1.72 14.58 -14.67
C ASP A 152 0.28 14.93 -15.08
N LEU A 153 -0.70 14.28 -14.46
CA LEU A 153 -2.11 14.50 -14.73
C LEU A 153 -2.56 15.89 -14.31
N MET A 154 -2.18 16.34 -13.10
CA MET A 154 -2.47 17.72 -12.68
C MET A 154 -1.87 18.76 -13.65
N THR A 155 -0.65 18.51 -14.14
CA THR A 155 0.03 19.42 -15.06
C THR A 155 -0.68 19.51 -16.41
N ILE A 156 -1.17 18.40 -16.96
CA ILE A 156 -1.95 18.36 -18.20
C ILE A 156 -3.20 19.25 -18.10
N HIS A 157 -3.86 19.27 -16.93
CA HIS A 157 -5.04 20.09 -16.67
C HIS A 157 -4.72 21.49 -16.13
N GLY A 158 -3.44 21.90 -16.12
CA GLY A 158 -3.02 23.21 -15.63
C GLY A 158 -3.21 23.43 -14.12
N LEU A 159 -3.35 22.34 -13.36
CA LEU A 159 -3.53 22.33 -11.92
C LEU A 159 -2.18 22.15 -11.19
N ASN A 160 -2.16 22.59 -9.94
CA ASN A 160 -1.08 22.32 -9.00
C ASN A 160 -1.67 22.27 -7.58
N GLY A 161 -0.89 21.85 -6.59
CA GLY A 161 -1.39 21.69 -5.23
C GLY A 161 -2.03 22.97 -4.67
N ASP A 162 -1.39 24.13 -4.85
CA ASP A 162 -1.94 25.41 -4.39
C ASP A 162 -3.27 25.77 -5.04
N LYS A 163 -3.44 25.50 -6.34
CA LYS A 163 -4.69 25.75 -7.05
C LYS A 163 -5.81 24.85 -6.50
N ILE A 164 -5.51 23.57 -6.28
CA ILE A 164 -6.48 22.61 -5.74
C ILE A 164 -6.87 22.99 -4.30
N PHE A 165 -5.90 23.27 -3.43
CA PHE A 165 -6.17 23.62 -2.03
C PHE A 165 -6.92 24.97 -1.88
N ASN A 166 -6.66 25.93 -2.76
CA ASN A 166 -7.36 27.23 -2.75
C ASN A 166 -8.65 27.23 -3.58
N ASN A 167 -9.11 26.06 -4.07
CA ASN A 167 -10.28 25.92 -4.94
C ASN A 167 -10.24 26.85 -6.16
N LYS A 168 -9.04 27.07 -6.72
CA LYS A 168 -8.83 27.85 -7.94
C LYS A 168 -8.94 26.91 -9.13
N ASN A 169 -9.84 27.23 -10.05
CA ASN A 169 -10.17 26.44 -11.25
C ASN A 169 -10.93 25.12 -10.96
N PRO A 170 -12.17 25.22 -10.41
CA PRO A 170 -12.96 24.05 -10.03
C PRO A 170 -13.41 23.18 -11.21
N GLU A 171 -13.53 23.74 -12.41
CA GLU A 171 -13.92 22.97 -13.60
C GLU A 171 -12.78 22.04 -14.05
N ALA A 172 -11.54 22.54 -14.11
CA ALA A 172 -10.38 21.69 -14.42
C ALA A 172 -10.18 20.55 -13.40
N PHE A 173 -10.62 20.72 -12.16
CA PHE A 173 -10.59 19.67 -11.14
C PHE A 173 -11.70 18.63 -11.29
N LYS A 174 -12.82 18.97 -11.93
CA LYS A 174 -13.89 18.02 -12.27
C LYS A 174 -13.56 17.22 -13.53
N ASP A 175 -12.79 17.80 -14.44
CA ASP A 175 -12.35 17.18 -15.69
C ASP A 175 -11.16 16.21 -15.52
N LEU A 176 -10.67 16.06 -14.28
CA LEU A 176 -9.60 15.17 -13.83
C LEU A 176 -10.11 13.74 -13.62
#